data_AF-A0A822DD26-F1
#
_entry.id   AF-A0A822DD26-F1
#
_cell.length_a   1.000
_cell.length_b   1.000
_cell.length_c   1.000
_cell.angle_alpha   90.00
_cell.angle_beta   90.00
_cell.angle_gamma   90.00
#
_symmetry.space_group_name_H-M   'P 1'
#
loop_
_entity.id
_entity.type
_entity.pdbx_description
1 polymer ?
#
loop_
_entity_poly.entity_id
_entity_poly.type
_entity_poly.pdbx_seq_one_letter_code
_entity_poly.pdbx_strand_id
1 'polypeptide(L)' 'ISARSNYNFEKPFLWLARKLAGDPNLEFTAMPALMPAEVQMDNETIKKYEAEIVDAQNAALPDDDD' A
#
# COMPACT_ATOMS: atom_id res chain seq x y z
N ILE A 1 18.41 -6.13 -15.08
CA ILE A 1 17.70 -5.48 -13.96
C ILE A 1 17.20 -4.14 -14.47
N SER A 2 15.94 -3.78 -14.23
CA SER A 2 15.36 -2.49 -14.64
C SER A 2 14.78 -1.79 -13.42
N ALA A 3 15.27 -0.59 -13.12
CA ALA A 3 14.74 0.24 -12.03
C ALA A 3 13.39 0.86 -12.40
N ARG A 4 13.16 1.17 -13.69
CA ARG A 4 11.91 1.79 -14.15
C ARG A 4 10.70 0.84 -14.07
N SER A 5 10.93 -0.45 -14.27
CA SER A 5 9.88 -1.48 -14.30
C SER A 5 9.98 -2.49 -13.16
N ASN A 6 10.91 -2.28 -12.21
CA ASN A 6 11.20 -3.18 -11.09
C ASN A 6 11.54 -4.64 -11.47
N TYR A 7 11.86 -4.91 -12.74
CA TYR A 7 12.16 -6.26 -13.21
C TYR A 7 13.49 -6.79 -12.66
N ASN A 8 13.42 -7.94 -11.97
CA ASN A 8 14.54 -8.56 -11.27
C ASN A 8 15.25 -7.62 -10.28
N PHE A 9 14.55 -6.61 -9.74
CA PHE A 9 15.13 -5.63 -8.81
C PHE A 9 15.64 -6.29 -7.52
N GLU A 10 14.92 -7.28 -7.01
CA GLU A 10 15.26 -7.96 -5.76
C GLU A 10 16.43 -8.95 -5.87
N LYS A 11 16.72 -9.49 -7.06
CA LYS A 11 17.66 -10.61 -7.24
C LYS A 11 19.10 -10.29 -6.76
N PRO A 12 19.69 -9.12 -7.03
CA PRO A 12 21.02 -8.78 -6.51
C PRO A 12 21.05 -8.74 -4.97
N PHE A 13 20.01 -8.17 -4.36
CA PHE A 13 19.92 -8.05 -2.90
C PHE A 13 19.67 -9.41 -2.25
N LEU A 14 18.81 -10.24 -2.83
CA LEU A 14 18.55 -11.60 -2.35
C LEU A 14 19.82 -12.47 -2.40
N TRP A 15 20.58 -12.38 -3.49
CA TRP A 15 21.86 -13.09 -3.60
C TRP A 15 22.86 -12.64 -2.54
N LEU A 16 22.97 -11.33 -2.31
CA LEU A 16 23.84 -10.78 -1.28
C LEU A 16 23.41 -11.23 0.12
N ALA A 17 22.10 -11.20 0.41
CA ALA A 17 21.55 -11.67 1.68
C ALA A 17 21.86 -13.16 1.92
N ARG A 18 21.66 -14.03 0.92
CA ARG A 18 22.04 -15.45 0.98
C ARG A 18 23.52 -15.65 1.30
N LYS A 19 24.40 -14.85 0.69
CA LYS A 19 25.84 -14.90 0.94
C LYS A 19 26.24 -14.41 2.33
N LEU A 20 25.63 -13.33 2.81
CA LEU A 20 25.93 -12.75 4.12
C LEU A 20 25.36 -13.60 5.26
N ALA A 21 24.18 -14.17 5.10
CA ALA A 21 23.55 -15.04 6.09
C ALA A 21 24.08 -16.49 6.07
N GLY A 22 24.75 -16.90 4.98
CA GLY A 22 25.22 -18.27 4.79
C GLY A 22 24.11 -19.29 4.50
N ASP A 23 22.89 -18.82 4.19
CA ASP A 23 21.73 -19.65 3.90
C ASP A 23 21.36 -19.57 2.41
N PRO A 24 21.53 -20.65 1.62
CA PRO A 24 21.16 -20.68 0.21
C PRO A 24 19.65 -20.67 -0.04
N ASN A 25 18.84 -21.04 0.95
CA ASN A 25 17.38 -21.13 0.85
C ASN A 25 16.67 -19.86 1.35
N LEU A 26 17.40 -18.82 1.74
CA LEU A 26 16.82 -17.55 2.19
C LEU A 26 15.96 -16.92 1.08
N GLU A 27 14.79 -16.43 1.45
CA GLU A 27 13.83 -15.73 0.58
C GLU A 27 13.31 -14.47 1.26
N PHE A 28 12.97 -13.44 0.48
CA PHE A 28 12.28 -12.27 1.03
C PHE A 28 10.80 -12.59 1.18
N THR A 29 10.31 -12.57 2.41
CA THR A 29 8.89 -12.69 2.70
C THR A 29 8.27 -11.30 2.85
N ALA A 30 6.96 -11.19 2.61
CA ALA A 30 6.24 -9.97 2.92
C ALA A 30 6.28 -9.70 4.43
N MET A 31 6.19 -8.43 4.82
CA MET A 31 5.98 -8.08 6.22
C MET A 31 4.70 -8.78 6.72
N PRO A 32 4.68 -9.31 7.95
CA PRO A 32 3.48 -9.89 8.51
C PRO A 32 2.36 -8.85 8.51
N ALA A 33 1.15 -9.27 8.14
CA ALA A 33 -0.01 -8.39 8.20
C ALA A 33 -0.23 -7.96 9.66
N LEU A 34 0.04 -6.70 9.95
CA LEU A 34 -0.30 -6.09 11.24
C LEU A 34 -1.82 -5.93 11.30
N MET A 35 -2.43 -6.19 12.46
CA MET A 35 -3.85 -5.90 12.63
C MET A 35 -4.10 -4.40 12.40
N PRO A 36 -5.13 -4.01 11.65
CA PRO A 36 -5.53 -2.62 11.56
C PRO A 36 -5.84 -2.09 12.97
N ALA A 37 -5.43 -0.85 13.25
CA ALA A 37 -5.73 -0.23 14.53
C ALA A 37 -7.26 -0.14 14.72
N GLU A 38 -7.75 -0.49 15.90
CA GLU A 38 -9.13 -0.22 16.29
C GLU A 38 -9.29 1.28 16.51
N VAL A 39 -9.82 1.98 15.52
CA VAL A 39 -10.15 3.41 15.63
C VAL A 39 -11.61 3.51 16.07
N GLN A 40 -11.86 4.04 17.26
CA GLN A 40 -13.20 4.46 17.67
C GLN A 40 -13.52 5.76 16.95
N MET A 41 -14.45 5.70 16.00
CA MET A 41 -14.92 6.89 15.31
C MET A 41 -16.05 7.53 16.13
N ASP A 42 -15.87 8.79 16.50
CA ASP A 42 -16.89 9.54 17.22
C ASP A 42 -18.13 9.76 16.33
N ASN A 43 -19.32 9.75 16.94
CA ASN A 43 -20.59 9.82 16.25
C ASN A 43 -20.78 11.14 15.49
N GLU A 44 -20.17 12.23 15.97
CA GLU A 44 -20.13 13.50 15.24
C GLU A 44 -19.28 13.42 13.97
N THR A 45 -18.18 12.66 14.01
CA THR A 45 -17.29 12.46 12.86
C THR A 45 -17.96 11.61 11.79
N ILE A 46 -18.72 10.59 12.19
CA ILE A 46 -19.51 9.76 11.27
C ILE A 46 -20.53 10.60 10.50
N LYS A 47 -21.32 11.42 11.21
CA LYS A 47 -22.33 12.30 10.56
C LYS A 47 -21.70 13.29 9.59
N LYS A 48 -20.51 13.82 9.93
CA LYS A 48 -19.78 14.72 9.05
C LYS A 48 -19.37 14.01 7.76
N TYR A 49 -18.83 12.80 7.85
CA TYR A 49 -18.47 12.03 6.65
C TYR A 49 -19.68 11.59 5.82
N GLU A 50 -20.81 11.25 6.44
CA GLU A 50 -22.04 10.96 5.70
C GLU A 50 -22.49 12.16 4.86
N ALA A 51 -22.41 13.38 5.41
CA ALA A 51 -22.70 14.59 4.67
C ALA A 51 -21.70 14.83 3.52
N GLU A 52 -20.39 14.68 3.78
CA GLU A 52 -19.35 14.84 2.76
C GLU A 52 -19.48 13.81 1.63
N ILE A 53 -19.90 12.58 1.91
CA ILE A 53 -20.16 11.54 0.90
C ILE A 53 -21.34 11.92 0.02
N VAL A 54 -22.44 12.42 0.61
CA VAL A 54 -23.61 12.85 -0.14
C VAL A 54 -23.26 14.05 -1.03
N ASP A 55 -22.50 15.01 -0.51
CA ASP A 55 -22.04 16.17 -1.27
C ASP A 55 -21.13 15.74 -2.43
N ALA A 56 -20.20 14.81 -2.19
CA ALA A 56 -19.30 14.28 -3.20
C ALA A 56 -20.03 13.47 -4.29
N GLN A 57 -21.08 12.71 -3.93
CA GLN A 57 -21.92 12.00 -4.89
C GLN A 57 -22.71 12.93 -5.81
N ASN A 58 -23.10 14.09 -5.30
CA ASN A 58 -23.83 15.11 -6.06
C ASN A 58 -22.91 16.09 -6.79
N ALA A 59 -21.60 16.06 -6.52
CA ALA A 59 -20.63 16.84 -7.26
C ALA A 59 -20.45 16.25 -8.66
N ALA A 60 -20.66 17.08 -9.69
CA ALA A 60 -20.30 16.69 -11.04
C ALA A 60 -18.78 16.46 -11.10
N LEU A 61 -18.37 15.28 -11.56
CA LEU A 61 -16.98 15.07 -11.92
C LEU A 61 -16.65 16.06 -13.05
N PRO A 62 -15.51 16.76 -12.98
CA PRO A 62 -15.07 17.57 -14.10
C PRO A 62 -14.98 16.70 -15.35
N ASP A 63 -15.44 17.20 -16.49
CA ASP A 63 -15.29 16.50 -17.76
C ASP A 63 -13.78 16.29 -18.02
N ASP A 64 -13.39 15.04 -18.26
CA ASP A 64 -12.05 14.67 -18.77
C ASP A 64 -11.95 15.19 -20.23
N ASP A 65 -11.84 16.51 -20.42
CA ASP A 65 -11.39 17.10 -21.67
C ASP A 65 -9.86 16.94 -21.76
N ASP A 66 -9.41 15.72 -22.09
CA ASP A 66 -8.12 15.42 -22.73
C ASP A 66 -8.28 15.41 -24.27
#